data_AF-A0A1Q7RHF5-F1
#
_entry.id   AF-A0A1Q7RHF5-F1
#
_cell.length_a   1.000
_cell.length_b   1.000
_cell.length_c   1.000
_cell.angle_alpha   90.00
_cell.angle_beta   90.00
_cell.angle_gamma   90.00
#
_symmetry.space_group_name_H-M   'P 1'
#
loop_
_entity.id
_entity.type
_entity.pdbx_description
1 polymer ?
#
loop_
_entity_poly.entity_id
_entity_poly.type
_entity_poly.pdbx_seq_one_letter_code
_entity_poly.pdbx_strand_id
1 'polypeptide(L)'
;MVTVYCDICNKPIEKTPSRAKRSEHHFCSKECYYAFNPRVAVFCDFCHAPINRKASATKRRPHNFCNKECYFNWQSQQRGTEDPLNRKQTILCFHCKQEATKSLWEIKKYTKTFCTRECYDQWKADQRTSEERACTICGKLRRFDASKLKRNDLFFCSMKCRGAWTSKENRGENHPRFKGLVTLMCKYCKKEFERTRTSFKKNNKKFFCSDHCVYAYMRNIQRGENHPYWRGGRYPYYGEDWREKQRRVRNRDNNTCQECGITKTQNGKNLQVHHILPRSQGGTNDMANLILLCNSCHLRQEWKISRARGSGLLRYRIENAKKPEPSTEIVQQHFAW
;
A
#
# COMPACT_ATOMS: atom_id res chain seq x y z
N MET A 1 8.48 21.11 13.95
CA MET A 1 7.09 21.13 13.44
C MET A 1 6.54 22.52 13.72
N VAL A 2 5.42 22.90 13.10
CA VAL A 2 4.70 24.15 13.39
C VAL A 2 3.25 23.78 13.65
N THR A 3 2.67 24.40 14.68
CA THR A 3 1.26 24.25 15.02
C THR A 3 0.44 25.19 14.15
N VAL A 4 -0.59 24.65 13.52
CA VAL A 4 -1.62 25.42 12.82
C VAL A 4 -2.99 25.00 13.33
N TYR A 5 -4.00 25.84 13.19
CA TYR A 5 -5.34 25.55 13.71
C TYR A 5 -6.27 25.09 12.61
N CYS A 6 -7.22 24.22 12.95
CA CYS A 6 -8.27 23.80 12.03
C CYS A 6 -9.26 24.95 11.80
N ASP A 7 -9.49 25.35 10.55
CA ASP A 7 -10.38 26.46 10.19
C ASP A 7 -11.84 26.25 10.62
N ILE A 8 -12.26 25.00 10.92
CA ILE A 8 -13.64 24.66 11.27
C ILE A 8 -13.85 24.43 12.78
N CYS A 9 -12.96 23.70 13.46
CA CYS A 9 -13.14 23.37 14.88
C CYS A 9 -12.04 23.92 15.78
N ASN A 10 -11.12 24.71 15.21
CA ASN A 10 -9.99 25.33 15.89
C ASN A 10 -9.05 24.35 16.63
N LYS A 11 -9.13 23.05 16.35
CA LYS A 11 -8.22 22.05 16.93
C LYS A 11 -6.79 22.27 16.41
N PRO A 12 -5.76 22.19 17.28
CA PRO A 12 -4.37 22.34 16.86
C PRO A 12 -3.92 21.13 16.02
N ILE A 13 -3.15 21.40 14.96
CA ILE A 13 -2.64 20.44 13.99
C ILE A 13 -1.13 20.66 13.81
N GLU A 14 -0.35 19.62 14.07
CA GLU A 14 1.10 19.66 13.86
C GLU A 14 1.45 19.41 12.39
N LYS A 15 2.11 20.38 11.74
CA LYS A 15 2.58 20.26 10.35
C LYS A 15 4.06 20.60 10.22
N THR A 16 4.69 20.15 9.14
CA THR A 16 6.02 20.65 8.76
C THR A 16 5.91 22.08 8.20
N PRO A 17 6.89 22.98 8.40
CA PRO A 17 6.84 24.37 7.91
C PRO A 17 6.44 24.51 6.44
N SER A 18 6.99 23.66 5.56
CA SER A 18 6.64 23.65 4.13
C SER A 18 5.18 23.32 3.84
N ARG A 19 4.56 22.43 4.63
CA ARG A 19 3.14 22.05 4.48
C ARG A 19 2.19 23.10 5.06
N ALA A 20 2.61 23.82 6.11
CA ALA A 20 1.87 24.96 6.62
C ALA A 20 1.85 26.09 5.58
N LYS A 21 3.00 26.44 5.00
CA LYS A 21 3.10 27.53 4.01
C LYS A 21 2.38 27.26 2.68
N ARG A 22 2.20 25.99 2.29
CA ARG A 22 1.65 25.62 0.96
C ARG A 22 0.13 25.81 0.83
N SER A 23 -0.60 25.86 1.93
CA SER A 23 -2.06 25.91 1.90
C SER A 23 -2.54 26.96 2.87
N GLU A 24 -3.43 27.83 2.41
CA GLU A 24 -4.03 28.87 3.25
C GLU A 24 -4.98 28.25 4.29
N HIS A 25 -5.73 27.21 3.92
CA HIS A 25 -6.69 26.54 4.80
C HIS A 25 -6.17 25.25 5.39
N HIS A 26 -6.54 24.95 6.64
CA HIS A 26 -6.06 23.79 7.38
C HIS A 26 -7.20 23.04 8.08
N PHE A 27 -7.23 21.70 7.95
CA PHE A 27 -8.31 20.88 8.50
C PHE A 27 -7.75 19.70 9.29
N CYS A 28 -8.30 19.45 10.48
CA CYS A 28 -7.87 18.36 11.35
C CYS A 28 -8.42 16.99 10.91
N SER A 29 -9.48 16.98 10.10
CA SER A 29 -10.14 15.76 9.65
C SER A 29 -10.87 15.96 8.31
N LYS A 30 -11.34 14.85 7.71
CA LYS A 30 -12.13 14.90 6.47
C LYS A 30 -13.48 15.58 6.69
N GLU A 31 -14.05 15.42 7.88
CA GLU A 31 -15.31 16.03 8.29
C GLU A 31 -15.17 17.56 8.29
N CYS A 32 -14.11 18.11 8.91
CA CYS A 32 -13.83 19.55 8.84
C CYS A 32 -13.55 20.03 7.40
N TYR A 33 -12.83 19.23 6.59
CA TYR A 33 -12.62 19.58 5.18
C TYR A 33 -13.94 19.65 4.38
N TYR A 34 -14.87 18.72 4.63
CA TYR A 34 -16.17 18.68 3.96
C TYR A 34 -17.16 19.71 4.50
N ALA A 35 -17.08 20.07 5.78
CA ALA A 35 -17.83 21.19 6.35
C ALA A 35 -17.41 22.52 5.68
N PHE A 36 -16.11 22.71 5.44
CA PHE A 36 -15.60 23.86 4.71
C PHE A 36 -15.93 23.82 3.20
N ASN A 37 -15.94 22.63 2.59
CA ASN A 37 -16.23 22.42 1.17
C ASN A 37 -17.51 21.60 0.99
N PRO A 38 -18.70 22.20 1.15
CA PRO A 38 -19.95 21.47 1.06
C PRO A 38 -20.10 20.83 -0.32
N ARG A 39 -20.63 19.61 -0.30
CA ARG A 39 -21.02 18.90 -1.51
C ARG A 39 -22.49 19.17 -1.79
N VAL A 40 -22.78 19.44 -3.05
CA VAL A 40 -24.14 19.67 -3.55
C VAL A 40 -24.56 18.47 -4.38
N ALA A 41 -25.82 18.08 -4.22
CA ALA A 41 -26.46 17.11 -5.09
C ALA A 41 -26.71 17.77 -6.46
N VAL A 42 -26.23 17.12 -7.52
CA VAL A 42 -26.54 17.45 -8.91
C VAL A 42 -26.94 16.17 -9.62
N PHE A 43 -27.54 16.27 -10.79
CA PHE A 43 -27.91 15.10 -11.57
C PHE A 43 -26.84 14.78 -12.61
N CYS A 44 -26.76 13.51 -12.99
CA CYS A 44 -25.97 13.11 -14.15
C CYS A 44 -26.69 13.58 -15.42
N ASP A 45 -26.00 14.33 -16.29
CA ASP A 45 -26.53 14.84 -17.56
C ASP A 45 -26.85 13.73 -18.60
N PHE A 46 -26.61 12.46 -18.28
CA PHE A 46 -26.89 11.32 -19.15
C PHE A 46 -27.97 10.40 -18.57
N CYS A 47 -27.70 9.78 -17.42
CA CYS A 47 -28.63 8.82 -16.81
C CYS A 47 -29.57 9.47 -15.77
N HIS A 48 -29.43 10.77 -15.52
CA HIS A 48 -30.20 11.53 -14.54
C HIS A 48 -30.11 11.01 -13.09
N ALA A 49 -29.19 10.10 -12.79
CA ALA A 49 -28.95 9.64 -11.43
C ALA A 49 -28.39 10.78 -10.55
N PRO A 50 -28.82 10.90 -9.28
CA PRO A 50 -28.29 11.89 -8.37
C PRO A 50 -26.83 11.61 -8.02
N ILE A 51 -25.98 12.63 -8.05
CA ILE A 51 -24.55 12.57 -7.77
C ILE A 51 -24.08 13.75 -6.92
N ASN A 52 -23.07 13.52 -6.07
CA ASN A 52 -22.54 14.53 -5.16
C ASN A 52 -21.26 15.19 -5.71
N ARG A 53 -21.29 16.50 -5.91
CA ARG A 53 -20.16 17.28 -6.44
C ARG A 53 -19.74 18.39 -5.47
N LYS A 54 -18.49 18.84 -5.58
CA LYS A 54 -18.04 20.04 -4.85
C LYS A 54 -18.77 21.25 -5.43
N ALA A 55 -19.30 22.14 -4.59
CA ALA A 55 -19.98 23.35 -5.06
C ALA A 55 -19.13 24.22 -5.99
N SER A 56 -17.81 24.27 -5.79
CA SER A 56 -16.90 24.98 -6.70
C SER A 56 -16.72 24.30 -8.06
N ALA A 57 -16.91 22.98 -8.13
CA ALA A 57 -16.80 22.24 -9.38
C ALA A 57 -18.04 22.43 -10.26
N THR A 58 -19.24 22.52 -9.66
CA THR A 58 -20.49 22.75 -10.39
C THR A 58 -20.54 24.14 -11.03
N LYS A 59 -19.94 25.15 -10.37
CA LYS A 59 -19.78 26.50 -10.97
C LYS A 59 -18.84 26.51 -12.18
N ARG A 60 -17.83 25.63 -12.23
CA ARG A 60 -16.80 25.60 -13.29
C ARG A 60 -17.12 24.64 -14.43
N ARG A 61 -17.97 23.64 -14.20
CA ARG A 61 -18.28 22.59 -15.17
C ARG A 61 -19.79 22.51 -15.33
N PRO A 62 -20.34 22.91 -16.50
CA PRO A 62 -21.78 22.89 -16.73
C PRO A 62 -22.34 21.46 -16.73
N HIS A 63 -21.54 20.48 -17.17
CA HIS A 63 -21.97 19.08 -17.29
C HIS A 63 -21.42 18.18 -16.18
N ASN A 64 -22.27 17.30 -15.66
CA ASN A 64 -21.94 16.40 -14.56
C ASN A 64 -22.26 14.95 -14.93
N PHE A 65 -21.32 14.02 -14.74
CA PHE A 65 -21.51 12.60 -15.10
C PHE A 65 -21.22 11.68 -13.92
N CYS A 66 -22.00 10.62 -13.72
CA CYS A 66 -21.77 9.69 -12.60
C CYS A 66 -20.50 8.84 -12.80
N ASN A 67 -20.16 8.52 -14.05
CA ASN A 67 -18.99 7.74 -14.42
C ASN A 67 -18.49 8.09 -15.84
N LYS A 68 -17.40 7.46 -16.28
CA LYS A 68 -16.85 7.67 -17.63
C LYS A 68 -17.79 7.21 -18.74
N GLU A 69 -18.58 6.17 -18.49
CA GLU A 69 -19.51 5.61 -19.48
C GLU A 69 -20.64 6.60 -19.80
N CYS A 70 -21.27 7.19 -18.78
CA CYS A 70 -22.27 8.25 -18.95
C CYS A 70 -21.71 9.48 -19.66
N TYR A 71 -20.45 9.85 -19.40
CA TYR A 71 -19.77 10.89 -20.16
C TYR A 71 -19.63 10.53 -21.63
N PHE A 72 -19.17 9.31 -21.95
CA PHE A 72 -18.99 8.88 -23.34
C PHE A 72 -20.31 8.72 -24.08
N ASN A 73 -21.36 8.19 -23.44
CA ASN A 73 -22.67 8.05 -24.07
C ASN A 73 -23.33 9.40 -24.32
N TRP A 74 -23.27 10.33 -23.36
CA TRP A 74 -23.70 11.70 -23.57
C TRP A 74 -22.91 12.36 -24.70
N GLN A 75 -21.57 12.24 -24.69
CA GLN A 75 -20.73 12.79 -25.74
C GLN A 75 -21.05 12.17 -27.11
N SER A 76 -21.39 10.89 -27.18
CA SER A 76 -21.78 10.21 -28.41
C SER A 76 -23.16 10.65 -28.93
N GLN A 77 -24.08 11.07 -28.06
CA GLN A 77 -25.36 11.64 -28.46
C GLN A 77 -25.23 13.09 -28.93
N GLN A 78 -24.33 13.87 -28.31
CA GLN A 78 -24.06 15.26 -28.71
C GLN A 78 -23.28 15.35 -30.03
N ARG A 79 -22.38 14.38 -30.28
CA ARG A 79 -21.70 14.23 -31.56
C ARG A 79 -22.64 13.48 -32.51
N GLY A 80 -23.57 14.20 -33.12
CA GLY A 80 -24.40 13.65 -34.20
C GLY A 80 -23.53 12.97 -35.27
N THR A 81 -24.17 12.17 -36.12
CA THR A 81 -23.55 11.50 -37.28
C THR A 81 -22.82 12.47 -38.23
N GLU A 82 -23.03 13.78 -38.05
CA GLU A 82 -22.43 14.88 -38.81
C GLU A 82 -21.16 15.50 -38.18
N ASP A 83 -20.67 15.03 -37.01
CA ASP A 83 -19.40 15.53 -36.45
C ASP A 83 -18.27 15.36 -37.50
N PRO A 84 -17.63 16.46 -37.97
CA PRO A 84 -16.60 16.41 -39.00
C PRO A 84 -15.41 15.51 -38.66
N LEU A 85 -15.18 15.24 -37.36
CA LEU A 85 -14.13 14.36 -36.86
C LEU A 85 -14.51 12.87 -36.88
N ASN A 86 -15.81 12.55 -36.86
CA ASN A 86 -16.34 11.18 -36.93
C ASN A 86 -16.83 10.79 -38.34
N ARG A 87 -16.94 11.74 -39.27
CA ARG A 87 -17.18 11.44 -40.69
C ARG A 87 -16.12 10.45 -41.17
N LYS A 88 -16.58 9.30 -41.67
CA LYS A 88 -15.71 8.27 -42.23
C LYS A 88 -15.72 8.38 -43.75
N GLN A 89 -14.59 8.06 -44.37
CA GLN A 89 -14.44 8.02 -45.81
C GLN A 89 -13.80 6.68 -46.19
N THR A 90 -14.27 6.11 -47.30
CA THR A 90 -13.65 4.93 -47.90
C THR A 90 -12.37 5.34 -48.62
N ILE A 91 -11.30 4.62 -48.31
CA ILE A 91 -9.97 4.80 -48.91
C ILE A 91 -9.41 3.44 -49.32
N LEU A 92 -8.40 3.43 -50.18
CA LEU A 92 -7.63 2.22 -50.46
C LEU A 92 -6.51 2.07 -49.43
N CYS A 93 -6.41 0.88 -48.83
CA CYS A 93 -5.31 0.53 -47.94
C CYS A 93 -3.97 0.70 -48.66
N PHE A 94 -3.02 1.40 -48.02
CA PHE A 94 -1.70 1.64 -48.62
C PHE A 94 -0.94 0.33 -48.92
N HIS A 95 -1.18 -0.72 -48.14
CA HIS A 95 -0.55 -2.05 -48.30
C HIS A 95 -1.32 -2.97 -49.25
N CYS A 96 -2.48 -3.50 -48.82
CA CYS A 96 -3.22 -4.52 -49.58
C CYS A 96 -4.12 -3.98 -50.69
N LYS A 97 -4.24 -2.65 -50.83
CA LYS A 97 -5.10 -1.97 -51.81
C LYS A 97 -6.60 -2.23 -51.68
N GLN A 98 -7.05 -2.97 -50.67
CA GLN A 98 -8.47 -3.15 -50.40
C GLN A 98 -9.10 -1.88 -49.81
N GLU A 99 -10.39 -1.70 -50.09
CA GLU A 99 -11.18 -0.62 -49.53
C GLU A 99 -11.29 -0.73 -48.00
N ALA A 100 -11.15 0.40 -47.33
CA ALA A 100 -11.32 0.51 -45.90
C ALA A 100 -11.95 1.84 -45.52
N THR A 101 -12.87 1.78 -44.57
CA THR A 101 -13.56 2.96 -44.05
C THR A 101 -12.81 3.52 -42.85
N LYS A 102 -12.24 4.72 -43.00
CA LYS A 102 -11.42 5.38 -41.96
C LYS A 102 -11.98 6.74 -41.60
N SER A 103 -11.70 7.22 -40.39
CA SER A 103 -12.13 8.57 -39.99
C SER A 103 -11.39 9.62 -40.82
N LEU A 104 -12.07 10.72 -41.14
CA LEU A 104 -11.45 11.84 -41.84
C LEU A 104 -10.23 12.40 -41.08
N TRP A 105 -10.25 12.34 -39.75
CA TRP A 105 -9.09 12.69 -38.94
C TRP A 105 -7.87 11.80 -39.22
N GLU A 106 -8.07 10.47 -39.30
CA GLU A 106 -6.98 9.53 -39.56
C GLU A 106 -6.39 9.76 -40.97
N ILE A 107 -7.26 9.98 -41.95
CA ILE A 107 -6.89 10.27 -43.34
C ILE A 107 -6.13 11.60 -43.45
N LYS A 108 -6.57 12.65 -42.75
CA LYS A 108 -5.88 13.96 -42.76
C LYS A 108 -4.55 13.94 -42.01
N LYS A 109 -4.45 13.14 -40.94
CA LYS A 109 -3.26 13.10 -40.09
C LYS A 109 -2.12 12.28 -40.69
N TYR A 110 -2.43 11.19 -41.37
CA TYR A 110 -1.43 10.24 -41.86
C TYR A 110 -1.41 10.20 -43.39
N THR A 111 -0.21 10.35 -43.96
CA THR A 111 -0.01 10.24 -45.42
C THR A 111 -0.15 8.81 -45.94
N LYS A 112 -0.14 7.81 -45.04
CA LYS A 112 -0.31 6.39 -45.36
C LYS A 112 -1.32 5.81 -44.38
N THR A 113 -2.41 5.29 -44.92
CA THR A 113 -3.52 4.77 -44.14
C THR A 113 -3.75 3.32 -44.51
N PHE A 114 -4.00 2.47 -43.51
CA PHE A 114 -4.02 1.01 -43.65
C PHE A 114 -5.36 0.48 -43.19
N CYS A 115 -5.92 -0.53 -43.87
CA CYS A 115 -7.21 -1.13 -43.49
C CYS A 115 -7.17 -1.64 -42.05
N THR A 116 -6.11 -2.39 -41.70
CA THR A 116 -5.92 -2.98 -40.38
C THR A 116 -4.52 -2.74 -39.83
N ARG A 117 -4.31 -3.11 -38.56
CA ARG A 117 -3.00 -3.04 -37.92
C ARG A 117 -2.02 -4.01 -38.57
N GLU A 118 -2.51 -5.18 -38.97
CA GLU A 118 -1.74 -6.24 -39.63
C GLU A 118 -1.16 -5.72 -40.96
N CYS A 119 -1.97 -5.04 -41.77
CA CYS A 119 -1.50 -4.42 -43.02
C CYS A 119 -0.43 -3.35 -42.79
N TYR A 120 -0.51 -2.57 -41.71
CA TYR A 120 0.57 -1.64 -41.33
C TYR A 120 1.84 -2.39 -40.95
N ASP A 121 1.73 -3.45 -40.16
CA ASP A 121 2.88 -4.22 -39.69
C ASP A 121 3.56 -5.01 -40.81
N GLN A 122 2.79 -5.56 -41.77
CA GLN A 122 3.29 -6.21 -42.98
C GLN A 122 4.03 -5.23 -43.88
N TRP A 123 3.41 -4.10 -44.25
CA TRP A 123 4.08 -3.05 -45.02
C TRP A 123 5.38 -2.58 -44.36
N LYS A 124 5.37 -2.44 -43.03
CA LYS A 124 6.56 -2.05 -42.27
C LYS A 124 7.64 -3.14 -42.27
N ALA A 125 7.24 -4.42 -42.29
CA ALA A 125 8.16 -5.55 -42.41
C ALA A 125 8.78 -5.61 -43.82
N ASP A 126 8.01 -5.37 -44.87
CA ASP A 126 8.50 -5.36 -46.26
C ASP A 126 9.57 -4.28 -46.49
N GLN A 127 9.45 -3.14 -45.80
CA GLN A 127 10.44 -2.06 -45.86
C GLN A 127 11.69 -2.30 -45.00
N ARG A 128 11.73 -3.40 -44.25
CA ARG A 128 12.76 -3.64 -43.24
C ARG A 128 14.02 -4.23 -43.87
N THR A 129 14.98 -3.38 -44.19
CA THR A 129 16.33 -3.83 -44.53
C THR A 129 17.13 -4.19 -43.27
N SER A 130 17.87 -5.30 -43.34
CA SER A 130 18.73 -5.75 -42.24
C SER A 130 20.11 -6.14 -42.77
N GLU A 131 21.15 -5.83 -42.00
CA GLU A 131 22.53 -6.23 -42.28
C GLU A 131 23.10 -7.02 -41.11
N GLU A 132 24.13 -7.81 -41.38
CA GLU A 132 24.86 -8.53 -40.34
C GLU A 132 25.92 -7.66 -39.69
N ARG A 133 25.97 -7.71 -38.36
CA ARG A 133 27.05 -7.15 -37.54
C ARG A 133 27.41 -8.11 -36.41
N ALA A 134 28.67 -8.09 -36.02
CA ALA A 134 29.16 -8.84 -34.87
C ALA A 134 28.64 -8.24 -33.56
N CYS A 135 28.32 -9.10 -32.60
CA CYS A 135 28.04 -8.70 -31.22
C CYS A 135 29.32 -8.14 -30.58
N THR A 136 29.24 -6.94 -29.99
CA THR A 136 30.35 -6.26 -29.31
C THR A 136 30.96 -7.08 -28.17
N ILE A 137 30.19 -7.98 -27.53
CA ILE A 137 30.69 -8.77 -26.39
C ILE A 137 31.14 -10.17 -26.77
N CYS A 138 30.39 -10.89 -27.60
CA CYS A 138 30.68 -12.30 -27.89
C CYS A 138 31.09 -12.57 -29.34
N GLY A 139 31.21 -11.54 -30.18
CA GLY A 139 31.60 -11.65 -31.58
C GLY A 139 30.56 -12.28 -32.52
N LYS A 140 29.55 -12.99 -31.99
CA LYS A 140 28.55 -13.69 -32.81
C LYS A 140 27.83 -12.75 -33.78
N LEU A 141 27.81 -13.12 -35.05
CA LEU A 141 27.09 -12.40 -36.10
C LEU A 141 25.58 -12.46 -35.87
N ARG A 142 24.92 -11.32 -36.02
CA ARG A 142 23.46 -11.17 -35.95
C ARG A 142 22.97 -10.16 -36.97
N ARG A 143 21.75 -10.39 -37.46
CA ARG A 143 21.04 -9.44 -38.32
C ARG A 143 20.42 -8.33 -37.48
N PHE A 144 20.70 -7.09 -37.85
CA PHE A 144 20.14 -5.89 -37.24
C PHE A 144 19.49 -5.01 -38.31
N ASP A 145 18.41 -4.33 -37.93
CA ASP A 145 17.71 -3.42 -38.83
C ASP A 145 18.57 -2.23 -39.20
N ALA A 146 18.48 -1.78 -40.46
CA ALA A 146 19.18 -0.58 -40.93
C ALA A 146 18.92 0.64 -40.04
N SER A 147 17.70 0.80 -39.51
CA SER A 147 17.40 1.91 -38.58
C SER A 147 18.15 1.82 -37.25
N LYS A 148 18.51 0.61 -36.82
CA LYS A 148 19.26 0.35 -35.59
C LYS A 148 20.76 0.52 -35.82
N LEU A 149 21.23 0.12 -37.00
CA LEU A 149 22.59 0.36 -37.48
C LEU A 149 22.91 1.86 -37.58
N LYS A 150 21.97 2.69 -38.04
CA LYS A 150 22.15 4.15 -38.13
C LYS A 150 22.19 4.87 -36.78
N ARG A 151 21.64 4.27 -35.71
CA ARG A 151 21.43 4.96 -34.42
C ARG A 151 22.38 4.52 -33.31
N ASN A 152 23.10 3.42 -33.49
CA ASN A 152 23.94 2.86 -32.44
C ASN A 152 25.23 2.35 -33.05
N ASP A 153 26.35 2.59 -32.37
CA ASP A 153 27.65 2.06 -32.77
C ASP A 153 27.94 0.69 -32.13
N LEU A 154 27.18 0.33 -31.07
CA LEU A 154 27.36 -0.91 -30.32
C LEU A 154 26.18 -1.87 -30.53
N PHE A 155 26.49 -3.13 -30.81
CA PHE A 155 25.51 -4.15 -31.17
C PHE A 155 25.61 -5.37 -30.25
N PHE A 156 24.45 -5.86 -29.80
CA PHE A 156 24.40 -6.98 -28.85
C PHE A 156 23.47 -8.07 -29.36
N CYS A 157 23.95 -9.31 -29.36
CA CYS A 157 23.16 -10.45 -29.80
C CYS A 157 22.05 -10.86 -28.82
N SER A 158 22.13 -10.38 -27.57
CA SER A 158 21.18 -10.71 -26.51
C SER A 158 21.20 -9.66 -25.40
N MET A 159 20.15 -9.67 -24.59
CA MET A 159 20.11 -8.86 -23.35
C MET A 159 21.22 -9.25 -22.38
N LYS A 160 21.67 -10.52 -22.37
CA LYS A 160 22.81 -10.96 -21.55
C LYS A 160 24.09 -10.26 -21.97
N CYS A 161 24.39 -10.22 -23.27
CA CYS A 161 25.56 -9.51 -23.79
C CYS A 161 25.48 -8.00 -23.55
N ARG A 162 24.30 -7.40 -23.74
CA ARG A 162 24.08 -5.98 -23.40
C ARG A 162 24.32 -5.71 -21.90
N GLY A 163 23.83 -6.60 -21.05
CA GLY A 163 24.02 -6.53 -19.60
C GLY A 163 25.49 -6.68 -19.20
N ALA A 164 26.21 -7.63 -19.80
CA ALA A 164 27.64 -7.82 -19.59
C ALA A 164 28.44 -6.56 -19.94
N TRP A 165 28.20 -5.98 -21.13
CA TRP A 165 28.81 -4.71 -21.52
C TRP A 165 28.46 -3.59 -20.54
N THR A 166 27.17 -3.42 -20.21
CA THR A 166 26.71 -2.36 -19.30
C THR A 166 27.34 -2.49 -17.92
N SER A 167 27.49 -3.73 -17.42
CA SER A 167 28.08 -3.99 -16.11
C SER A 167 29.57 -3.72 -16.05
N LYS A 168 30.27 -3.75 -17.19
CA LYS A 168 31.71 -3.53 -17.25
C LYS A 168 32.03 -2.09 -17.62
N GLU A 169 31.46 -1.61 -18.73
CA GLU A 169 31.83 -0.35 -19.36
C GLU A 169 30.93 0.82 -18.94
N ASN A 170 29.67 0.57 -18.57
CA ASN A 170 28.70 1.63 -18.26
C ASN A 170 28.50 1.80 -16.74
N ARG A 171 29.60 2.09 -16.04
CA ARG A 171 29.65 2.30 -14.59
C ARG A 171 30.55 3.47 -14.24
N GLY A 172 30.37 3.99 -13.01
CA GLY A 172 31.18 5.09 -12.51
C GLY A 172 31.16 6.27 -13.47
N GLU A 173 32.34 6.80 -13.79
CA GLU A 173 32.56 7.94 -14.68
C GLU A 173 32.06 7.71 -16.11
N ASN A 174 32.12 6.48 -16.60
CA ASN A 174 31.69 6.12 -17.95
C ASN A 174 30.15 6.07 -18.10
N HIS A 175 29.40 6.17 -16.99
CA HIS A 175 27.95 6.16 -17.07
C HIS A 175 27.42 7.54 -17.53
N PRO A 176 26.56 7.66 -18.56
CA PRO A 176 26.10 8.95 -19.10
C PRO A 176 25.38 9.87 -18.10
N ARG A 177 24.95 9.34 -16.97
CA ARG A 177 24.33 10.10 -15.87
C ARG A 177 25.24 10.28 -14.64
N PHE A 178 26.51 9.97 -14.76
CA PHE A 178 27.48 10.23 -13.71
C PHE A 178 27.67 11.74 -13.56
N LYS A 179 27.58 12.24 -12.33
CA LYS A 179 27.67 13.67 -12.01
C LYS A 179 28.79 13.94 -11.00
N GLY A 180 29.79 13.07 -10.94
CA GLY A 180 30.85 13.14 -9.95
C GLY A 180 30.48 12.53 -8.60
N LEU A 181 31.47 12.51 -7.72
CA LEU A 181 31.36 12.05 -6.34
C LEU A 181 31.12 13.21 -5.37
N VAL A 182 30.61 12.87 -4.19
CA VAL A 182 30.51 13.76 -3.04
C VAL A 182 30.98 13.02 -1.80
N THR A 183 31.84 13.68 -1.02
CA THR A 183 32.31 13.18 0.27
C THR A 183 31.25 13.45 1.33
N LEU A 184 30.91 12.40 2.08
CA LEU A 184 29.87 12.41 3.11
C LEU A 184 30.42 11.83 4.40
N MET A 185 29.89 12.28 5.54
CA MET A 185 30.25 11.74 6.84
C MET A 185 29.23 10.69 7.28
N CYS A 186 29.68 9.50 7.66
CA CYS A 186 28.80 8.43 8.12
C CYS A 186 28.12 8.82 9.45
N LYS A 187 26.80 8.74 9.50
CA LYS A 187 26.01 9.11 10.68
C LYS A 187 26.32 8.22 11.90
N TYR A 188 26.65 6.94 11.64
CA TYR A 188 26.98 5.95 12.66
C TYR A 188 28.46 6.01 13.08
N CYS A 189 29.39 5.58 12.22
CA CYS A 189 30.81 5.45 12.58
C CYS A 189 31.65 6.74 12.41
N LYS A 190 31.05 7.84 11.92
CA LYS A 190 31.71 9.14 11.69
C LYS A 190 32.81 9.18 10.64
N LYS A 191 33.17 8.05 10.04
CA LYS A 191 34.15 8.01 8.94
C LYS A 191 33.61 8.70 7.69
N GLU A 192 34.52 9.35 6.96
CA GLU A 192 34.25 9.91 5.65
C GLU A 192 34.13 8.79 4.60
N PHE A 193 33.25 9.00 3.62
CA PHE A 193 33.06 8.08 2.51
C PHE A 193 32.45 8.79 1.30
N GLU A 194 32.66 8.22 0.12
CA GLU A 194 32.20 8.81 -1.14
C GLU A 194 30.95 8.13 -1.68
N ARG A 195 30.06 8.93 -2.28
CA ARG A 195 28.92 8.45 -3.06
C ARG A 195 28.74 9.27 -4.32
N THR A 196 28.06 8.71 -5.30
CA THR A 196 27.69 9.46 -6.51
C THR A 196 26.73 10.60 -6.16
N ARG A 197 26.87 11.76 -6.80
CA ARG A 197 25.92 12.88 -6.64
C ARG A 197 24.47 12.50 -6.90
N THR A 198 24.23 11.51 -7.77
CA THR A 198 22.89 10.98 -8.05
C THR A 198 22.28 10.23 -6.86
N SER A 199 23.11 9.61 -6.00
CA SER A 199 22.68 8.96 -4.75
C SER A 199 22.36 9.98 -3.64
N PHE A 200 22.87 11.21 -3.77
CA PHE A 200 22.63 12.29 -2.82
C PHE A 200 21.25 12.92 -3.01
N LYS A 201 20.30 12.61 -2.12
CA LYS A 201 19.04 13.37 -2.00
C LYS A 201 19.27 14.52 -1.02
N LYS A 202 19.16 15.78 -1.49
CA LYS A 202 19.35 17.01 -0.68
C LYS A 202 18.62 17.00 0.67
N ASN A 203 17.46 16.33 0.75
CA ASN A 203 16.63 16.29 1.95
C ASN A 203 17.00 15.17 2.94
N ASN A 204 17.88 14.23 2.56
CA ASN A 204 18.33 13.18 3.46
C ASN A 204 19.54 13.69 4.26
N LYS A 205 19.41 13.79 5.59
CA LYS A 205 20.51 14.20 6.48
C LYS A 205 21.28 13.02 7.09
N LYS A 206 20.89 11.78 6.78
CA LYS A 206 21.48 10.57 7.35
C LYS A 206 22.11 9.74 6.23
N PHE A 207 23.43 9.73 6.23
CA PHE A 207 24.26 9.00 5.27
C PHE A 207 25.06 7.92 6.02
N PHE A 208 25.25 6.76 5.38
CA PHE A 208 25.96 5.64 6.00
C PHE A 208 26.96 5.06 5.01
N CYS A 209 28.18 4.79 5.48
CA CYS A 209 29.25 4.26 4.63
C CYS A 209 29.00 2.81 4.20
N SER A 210 28.28 2.03 5.01
CA SER A 210 27.98 0.61 4.74
C SER A 210 26.63 0.19 5.32
N ASP A 211 26.11 -0.93 4.83
CA ASP A 211 24.90 -1.56 5.36
C ASP A 211 25.05 -1.93 6.85
N HIS A 212 26.24 -2.37 7.25
CA HIS A 212 26.56 -2.58 8.66
C HIS A 212 26.28 -1.33 9.52
N CYS A 213 26.73 -0.16 9.06
CA CYS A 213 26.47 1.10 9.76
C CYS A 213 24.99 1.50 9.76
N VAL A 214 24.24 1.15 8.70
CA VAL A 214 22.79 1.33 8.65
C VAL A 214 22.12 0.47 9.73
N TYR A 215 22.42 -0.84 9.76
CA TYR A 215 21.83 -1.78 10.71
C TYR A 215 22.18 -1.44 12.15
N ALA A 216 23.44 -1.10 12.42
CA ALA A 216 23.89 -0.74 13.76
C ALA A 216 23.20 0.54 14.26
N TYR A 217 23.04 1.55 13.38
CA TYR A 217 22.26 2.74 13.70
C TYR A 217 20.78 2.41 13.95
N MET A 218 20.16 1.58 13.11
CA MET A 218 18.76 1.16 13.24
C MET A 218 18.52 0.39 14.55
N ARG A 219 19.42 -0.51 14.94
CA ARG A 219 19.33 -1.26 16.20
C ARG A 219 19.31 -0.34 17.42
N ASN A 220 20.06 0.76 17.37
CA ASN A 220 20.11 1.73 18.46
C ASN A 220 18.84 2.58 18.53
N ILE A 221 18.27 2.98 17.39
CA ILE A 221 17.05 3.80 17.35
C ILE A 221 15.75 3.02 17.46
N GLN A 222 15.76 1.68 17.44
CA GLN A 222 14.54 0.87 17.50
C GLN A 222 14.24 0.30 18.89
N ARG A 223 14.96 0.75 19.93
CA ARG A 223 14.87 0.17 21.28
C ARG A 223 14.55 1.21 22.33
N GLY A 224 13.67 0.83 23.26
CA GLY A 224 13.32 1.66 24.42
C GLY A 224 12.97 3.09 24.02
N GLU A 225 13.48 4.04 24.79
CA GLU A 225 13.29 5.49 24.62
C GLU A 225 13.69 6.03 23.25
N ASN A 226 14.65 5.36 22.59
CA ASN A 226 15.13 5.78 21.29
C ASN A 226 14.17 5.45 20.15
N HIS A 227 13.17 4.58 20.38
CA HIS A 227 12.16 4.24 19.38
C HIS A 227 11.22 5.43 19.11
N PRO A 228 11.02 5.88 17.85
CA PRO A 228 10.19 7.05 17.54
C PRO A 228 8.73 6.97 18.02
N TYR A 229 8.22 5.75 18.19
CA TYR A 229 6.89 5.49 18.74
C TYR A 229 6.92 5.08 20.23
N TRP A 230 8.05 5.26 20.90
CA TRP A 230 8.14 5.02 22.34
C TRP A 230 7.27 6.03 23.09
N ARG A 231 6.46 5.51 24.01
CA ARG A 231 5.49 6.26 24.81
C ARG A 231 5.58 5.79 26.28
N GLY A 232 6.78 5.80 26.85
CA GLY A 232 6.97 5.44 28.27
C GLY A 232 7.18 3.95 28.58
N GLY A 233 7.49 3.10 27.58
CA GLY A 233 7.78 1.68 27.81
C GLY A 233 6.52 0.80 27.92
N ARG A 234 6.59 -0.27 28.72
CA ARG A 234 5.50 -1.26 28.88
C ARG A 234 4.34 -0.59 29.65
N TYR A 235 3.43 0.05 28.92
CA TYR A 235 2.22 0.67 29.47
C TYR A 235 1.54 -0.34 30.42
N PRO A 236 1.23 0.02 31.68
CA PRO A 236 0.53 -0.84 32.63
C PRO A 236 -0.94 -0.95 32.23
N TYR A 237 -1.21 -1.36 30.99
CA TYR A 237 -2.53 -1.53 30.41
C TYR A 237 -3.40 -2.50 31.22
N TYR A 238 -2.79 -3.34 32.07
CA TYR A 238 -3.45 -4.30 32.94
C TYR A 238 -3.28 -4.00 34.45
N GLY A 239 -2.73 -2.85 34.83
CA GLY A 239 -2.35 -2.55 36.22
C GLY A 239 -1.01 -3.17 36.63
N GLU A 240 -0.44 -2.67 37.73
CA GLU A 240 0.89 -3.07 38.23
C GLU A 240 0.92 -4.53 38.74
N ASP A 241 -0.22 -5.03 39.23
CA ASP A 241 -0.41 -6.35 39.84
C ASP A 241 -0.69 -7.47 38.83
N TRP A 242 -0.81 -7.16 37.53
CA TRP A 242 -1.19 -8.14 36.50
C TRP A 242 -0.26 -9.35 36.44
N ARG A 243 1.05 -9.14 36.58
CA ARG A 243 2.03 -10.25 36.57
C ARG A 243 1.81 -11.20 37.73
N GLU A 244 1.47 -10.66 38.90
CA GLU A 244 1.18 -11.44 40.09
C GLU A 244 -0.13 -12.23 39.92
N LYS A 245 -1.19 -11.58 39.44
CA LYS A 245 -2.46 -12.25 39.09
C LYS A 245 -2.27 -13.38 38.09
N GLN A 246 -1.48 -13.15 37.03
CA GLN A 246 -1.15 -14.20 36.07
C GLN A 246 -0.38 -15.38 36.69
N ARG A 247 0.46 -15.13 37.70
CA ARG A 247 1.14 -16.18 38.45
C ARG A 247 0.16 -16.94 39.34
N ARG A 248 -0.71 -16.24 40.06
CA ARG A 248 -1.75 -16.82 40.91
C ARG A 248 -2.70 -17.71 40.10
N VAL A 249 -3.14 -17.28 38.91
CA VAL A 249 -4.00 -18.10 38.03
C VAL A 249 -3.29 -19.38 37.59
N ARG A 250 -2.02 -19.29 37.19
CA ARG A 250 -1.23 -20.47 36.80
C ARG A 250 -1.02 -21.45 37.94
N ASN A 251 -0.82 -20.94 39.16
CA ASN A 251 -0.66 -21.76 40.34
C ASN A 251 -1.99 -22.43 40.74
N ARG A 252 -3.08 -21.66 40.77
CA ARG A 252 -4.45 -22.16 41.03
C ARG A 252 -4.81 -23.32 40.10
N ASP A 253 -4.52 -23.15 38.81
CA ASP A 253 -4.91 -24.10 37.77
C ASP A 253 -3.84 -25.20 37.54
N ASN A 254 -2.83 -25.30 38.42
CA ASN A 254 -1.68 -26.19 38.32
C ASN A 254 -1.08 -26.28 36.90
N ASN A 255 -0.93 -25.12 36.23
CA ASN A 255 -0.50 -25.02 34.85
C ASN A 255 -1.26 -25.95 33.86
N THR A 256 -2.55 -26.13 34.08
CA THR A 256 -3.43 -27.03 33.32
C THR A 256 -4.55 -26.23 32.67
N CYS A 257 -4.80 -26.49 31.38
CA CYS A 257 -5.87 -25.83 30.64
C CYS A 257 -7.23 -26.18 31.24
N GLN A 258 -7.99 -25.17 31.65
CA GLN A 258 -9.29 -25.36 32.29
C GLN A 258 -10.41 -25.74 31.29
N GLU A 259 -10.13 -25.76 29.98
CA GLU A 259 -11.08 -26.24 28.97
C GLU A 259 -10.83 -27.67 28.50
N CYS A 260 -9.58 -28.07 28.34
CA CYS A 260 -9.23 -29.34 27.70
C CYS A 260 -8.28 -30.22 28.52
N GLY A 261 -7.91 -29.80 29.74
CA GLY A 261 -7.07 -30.57 30.63
C GLY A 261 -5.59 -30.68 30.23
N ILE A 262 -5.15 -30.08 29.12
CA ILE A 262 -3.74 -30.20 28.69
C ILE A 262 -2.84 -29.42 29.66
N THR A 263 -1.77 -30.06 30.11
CA THR A 263 -0.76 -29.44 30.99
C THR A 263 0.22 -28.58 30.19
N LYS A 264 0.93 -27.67 30.86
CA LYS A 264 2.02 -26.88 30.26
C LYS A 264 3.07 -27.75 29.58
N THR A 265 3.43 -28.86 30.22
CA THR A 265 4.45 -29.80 29.72
C THR A 265 3.99 -30.43 28.41
N GLN A 266 2.75 -30.93 28.36
CA GLN A 266 2.16 -31.50 27.15
C GLN A 266 1.96 -30.45 26.04
N ASN A 267 1.67 -29.20 26.39
CA ASN A 267 1.49 -28.10 25.42
C ASN A 267 2.84 -27.55 24.87
N GLY A 268 3.97 -27.87 25.49
CA GLY A 268 5.32 -27.41 25.09
C GLY A 268 5.56 -25.89 25.20
N LYS A 269 4.57 -25.13 25.67
CA LYS A 269 4.58 -23.66 25.82
C LYS A 269 3.74 -23.24 27.01
N ASN A 270 4.01 -22.04 27.55
CA ASN A 270 3.20 -21.46 28.62
C ASN A 270 1.73 -21.29 28.17
N LEU A 271 0.79 -21.65 29.06
CA LEU A 271 -0.63 -21.35 28.89
C LEU A 271 -0.91 -19.86 29.11
N GLN A 272 -1.99 -19.39 28.48
CA GLN A 272 -2.41 -18.00 28.44
C GLN A 272 -3.54 -17.77 29.44
N VAL A 273 -3.47 -16.65 30.16
CA VAL A 273 -4.54 -16.21 31.06
C VAL A 273 -5.52 -15.39 30.23
N HIS A 274 -6.75 -15.87 30.12
CA HIS A 274 -7.84 -15.27 29.35
C HIS A 274 -8.86 -14.62 30.28
N HIS A 275 -9.47 -13.53 29.82
CA HIS A 275 -10.60 -12.90 30.52
C HIS A 275 -11.91 -13.56 30.09
N ILE A 276 -12.71 -14.05 31.05
CA ILE A 276 -14.01 -14.68 30.76
C ILE A 276 -14.99 -13.65 30.21
N LEU A 277 -15.18 -12.53 30.92
CA LEU A 277 -15.78 -11.31 30.40
C LEU A 277 -14.68 -10.44 29.79
N PRO A 278 -14.71 -10.13 28.48
CA PRO A 278 -13.67 -9.32 27.85
C PRO A 278 -13.62 -7.92 28.43
N ARG A 279 -12.43 -7.34 28.56
CA ARG A 279 -12.28 -5.98 29.11
C ARG A 279 -13.00 -4.90 28.31
N SER A 280 -13.12 -5.08 26.99
CA SER A 280 -13.91 -4.17 26.14
C SER A 280 -15.39 -4.08 26.54
N GLN A 281 -15.88 -5.03 27.34
CA GLN A 281 -17.24 -5.11 27.86
C GLN A 281 -17.26 -4.95 29.39
N GLY A 282 -16.22 -4.34 29.97
CA GLY A 282 -16.14 -4.07 31.41
C GLY A 282 -15.51 -5.19 32.25
N GLY A 283 -14.99 -6.25 31.62
CA GLY A 283 -14.27 -7.30 32.33
C GLY A 283 -13.08 -6.79 33.15
N THR A 284 -13.05 -7.12 34.44
CA THR A 284 -11.98 -6.74 35.37
C THR A 284 -10.84 -7.76 35.36
N ASN A 285 -9.72 -7.46 36.04
CA ASN A 285 -8.62 -8.40 36.27
C ASN A 285 -8.83 -9.25 37.55
N ASP A 286 -10.06 -9.38 38.03
CA ASP A 286 -10.34 -10.17 39.24
C ASP A 286 -10.13 -11.65 38.96
N MET A 287 -9.62 -12.40 39.93
CA MET A 287 -9.29 -13.82 39.77
C MET A 287 -10.47 -14.67 39.27
N ALA A 288 -11.70 -14.28 39.63
CA ALA A 288 -12.94 -14.92 39.18
C ALA A 288 -13.23 -14.68 37.68
N ASN A 289 -12.71 -13.60 37.10
CA ASN A 289 -12.85 -13.29 35.68
C ASN A 289 -11.68 -13.84 34.83
N LEU A 290 -10.78 -14.63 35.42
CA LEU A 290 -9.57 -15.13 34.76
C LEU A 290 -9.55 -16.67 34.68
N ILE A 291 -9.27 -17.18 33.49
CA ILE A 291 -9.17 -18.62 33.20
C ILE A 291 -7.87 -18.95 32.45
N LEU A 292 -7.21 -20.06 32.81
CA LEU A 292 -5.99 -20.50 32.14
C LEU A 292 -6.30 -21.43 30.95
N LEU A 293 -5.87 -21.05 29.75
CA LEU A 293 -6.16 -21.77 28.51
C LEU A 293 -4.89 -22.05 27.69
N CYS A 294 -4.87 -23.19 26.98
CA CYS A 294 -3.83 -23.45 25.98
C CYS A 294 -4.08 -22.60 24.72
N ASN A 295 -3.11 -22.53 23.81
CA ASN A 295 -3.21 -21.63 22.65
C ASN A 295 -4.43 -21.93 21.76
N SER A 296 -4.77 -23.21 21.58
CA SER A 296 -5.95 -23.61 20.79
C SER A 296 -7.26 -23.22 21.46
N CYS A 297 -7.41 -23.48 22.77
CA CYS A 297 -8.60 -23.11 23.54
C CYS A 297 -8.76 -21.58 23.61
N HIS A 298 -7.67 -20.86 23.88
CA HIS A 298 -7.67 -19.40 23.93
C HIS A 298 -8.14 -18.78 22.61
N LEU A 299 -7.63 -19.27 21.47
CA LEU A 299 -8.08 -18.82 20.15
C LEU A 299 -9.58 -19.10 19.94
N ARG A 300 -10.07 -20.29 20.33
CA ARG A 300 -11.52 -20.58 20.21
C ARG A 300 -12.38 -19.60 21.01
N GLN A 301 -11.96 -19.22 22.21
CA GLN A 301 -12.71 -18.24 23.02
C GLN A 301 -12.70 -16.85 22.40
N GLU A 302 -11.54 -16.37 21.92
CA GLU A 302 -11.45 -15.10 21.16
C GLU A 302 -12.37 -15.10 19.92
N TRP A 303 -12.47 -16.23 19.23
CA TRP A 303 -13.37 -16.39 18.08
C TRP A 303 -14.85 -16.37 18.47
N LYS A 304 -15.24 -16.95 19.60
CA LYS A 304 -16.61 -16.86 20.12
C LYS A 304 -16.97 -15.41 20.48
N ILE A 305 -16.06 -14.71 21.14
CA ILE A 305 -16.23 -13.29 21.52
C ILE A 305 -16.37 -12.40 20.28
N SER A 306 -15.56 -12.62 19.23
CA SER A 306 -15.62 -11.81 18.02
C SER A 306 -16.88 -12.06 17.18
N ARG A 307 -17.38 -13.30 17.09
CA ARG A 307 -18.66 -13.62 16.39
C ARG A 307 -19.88 -13.05 17.11
N ALA A 308 -19.89 -13.06 18.45
CA ALA A 308 -21.00 -12.48 19.23
C ALA A 308 -21.16 -10.96 19.04
N ARG A 309 -20.10 -10.24 18.63
CA ARG A 309 -20.15 -8.80 18.31
C ARG A 309 -20.90 -8.50 17.00
N GLY A 310 -21.08 -9.49 16.12
CA GLY A 310 -21.71 -9.30 14.81
C GLY A 310 -23.23 -9.52 14.76
N SER A 311 -23.84 -10.16 15.77
CA SER A 311 -25.21 -10.68 15.66
C SER A 311 -26.25 -10.12 16.66
N GLY A 312 -25.89 -9.22 17.58
CA GLY A 312 -26.84 -8.58 18.51
C GLY A 312 -27.53 -9.51 19.54
N LEU A 313 -27.38 -10.83 19.44
CA LEU A 313 -28.02 -11.87 20.27
C LEU A 313 -27.50 -11.99 21.72
N LEU A 314 -26.47 -11.24 22.11
CA LEU A 314 -25.83 -11.43 23.42
C LEU A 314 -26.63 -10.80 24.59
N ARG A 315 -27.46 -9.79 24.33
CA ARG A 315 -28.22 -9.08 25.40
C ARG A 315 -29.25 -9.99 26.07
N TYR A 316 -29.93 -10.85 25.30
CA TYR A 316 -30.94 -11.80 25.79
C TYR A 316 -30.38 -12.92 26.68
N ARG A 317 -29.13 -13.35 26.44
CA ARG A 317 -28.50 -14.47 27.17
C ARG A 317 -27.90 -14.04 28.50
N ILE A 318 -27.55 -12.75 28.66
CA ILE A 318 -26.99 -12.19 29.89
C ILE A 318 -28.07 -12.04 30.97
N GLU A 319 -29.29 -11.67 30.60
CA GLU A 319 -30.42 -11.52 31.54
C GLU A 319 -30.92 -12.86 32.09
N ASN A 320 -30.62 -13.98 31.43
CA ASN A 320 -31.15 -15.32 31.76
C ASN A 320 -30.06 -16.39 32.06
N ALA A 321 -28.79 -16.01 32.20
CA ALA A 321 -27.73 -16.97 32.50
C ALA A 321 -27.75 -17.36 33.98
N LYS A 322 -28.23 -18.57 34.30
CA LYS A 322 -27.94 -19.24 35.58
C LYS A 322 -26.41 -19.37 35.72
N LYS A 323 -25.87 -18.95 36.87
CA LYS A 323 -24.48 -19.19 37.25
C LYS A 323 -24.24 -20.71 37.16
N PRO A 324 -23.20 -21.19 36.46
CA PRO A 324 -22.83 -22.58 36.58
C PRO A 324 -22.39 -22.80 38.03
N GLU A 325 -23.09 -23.69 38.74
CA GLU A 325 -22.63 -24.19 40.02
C GLU A 325 -21.32 -24.96 39.82
N PRO A 326 -20.38 -24.87 40.76
CA PRO A 326 -19.16 -25.67 40.73
C PRO A 326 -19.57 -27.14 40.70
N SER A 327 -19.00 -27.91 39.76
CA SER A 327 -19.20 -29.34 39.69
C SER A 327 -18.78 -29.97 41.02
N THR A 328 -19.78 -30.40 41.79
CA THR A 328 -19.66 -31.31 42.91
C THR A 328 -19.18 -32.65 42.41
N GLU A 329 -17.86 -32.81 42.25
CA GLU A 329 -17.19 -34.11 42.21
C GLU A 329 -15.69 -33.87 42.35
N ILE A 330 -15.25 -33.90 43.61
CA ILE A 330 -13.99 -34.41 44.19
C ILE A 330 -13.86 -33.72 45.56
N VAL A 331 -14.76 -34.10 46.47
CA VAL A 331 -14.50 -34.10 47.91
C VAL A 331 -14.45 -35.56 48.28
N GLN A 332 -13.24 -36.07 48.49
CA GLN A 332 -12.86 -37.11 49.46
C GLN A 332 -11.53 -37.70 49.02
N GLN A 333 -10.44 -37.25 49.63
CA GLN A 333 -9.51 -38.11 50.39
C GLN A 333 -8.32 -37.28 50.89
N HIS A 334 -7.96 -37.52 52.15
CA HIS A 334 -6.81 -37.04 52.91
C HIS A 334 -6.93 -35.69 53.63
N PHE A 335 -7.80 -35.67 54.65
CA PHE A 335 -7.31 -35.36 55.99
C PHE A 335 -6.85 -36.65 56.66
N ALA A 336 -5.57 -36.73 57.00
CA ALA A 336 -5.04 -37.60 58.05
C ALA A 336 -3.83 -36.88 58.66
N TRP A 337 -4.10 -36.27 59.82
CA TRP A 337 -3.20 -35.65 60.81
C TRP A 337 -2.55 -34.32 60.47
#